data_AF-A0A843FI87-F1
#
_entry.id   AF-A0A843FI87-F1
#
_cell.length_a   1.000
_cell.length_b   1.000
_cell.length_c   1.000
_cell.angle_alpha   90.00
_cell.angle_beta   90.00
_cell.angle_gamma   90.00
#
_symmetry.space_group_name_H-M   'P 1'
#
loop_
_entity.id
_entity.type
_entity.pdbx_description
1 polymer ?
#
loop_
_entity_poly.entity_id
_entity_poly.type
_entity_poly.pdbx_seq_one_letter_code
_entity_poly.pdbx_strand_id
1 'polypeptide(L)'
;CDENMTTTLHSVVGYAFGASMAALFAQLGGGIYTKAADVGADLVGKVEAGIPEDDPRNPAVIADLVGDNVGDCAGRGADIFESTAAEIIGAMVIGLAIFHIAGDLVVNFIYFPLVLMAFGLIASLIGIFCVRLPNEDADVIKSLNLGYYITIALVVVALFVTSYFMFGDIEGIKWLYFAFAGLVGIALGLIVVYVTQYYTGDHKPVKTIAQQSESGPATNVIMGLSVGMESTVLPVICIGIALVASYMLGFFAVEGGSSIFGLYGTAVATIAMLASSAFILAEDTFGPITDNAGGIAEMSNQPSEVRDRTDKLDAVGNTTKALTKGYAMSSAALAAFLLFAAYFEIVAEGTGTHDILYEMNQVILGNPLIFVGGLIGAALVFFFASLAIRAVGSAAGEMVQEVRNQFADGKIMAGEKEPDYASCVTIATQSALKQMVLPALLPILTPIVFGLLYKYALPDQFADLAPYAVGGLIMVATIVGILMANFLNNGGGAWDNAKKYIEEGHHGGKKSPAHAAAVVGDTVGDPFKDTAGPSIHVLVKLLSTICLVTAVLYL
;
A
#
# COMPACT_ATOMS: atom_id res chain seq x y z
N CYS A 1 -9.51 -13.09 -35.10
CA CYS A 1 -8.83 -12.07 -34.28
C CYS A 1 -8.67 -12.55 -32.84
N ASP A 2 -9.53 -13.44 -32.35
CA ASP A 2 -9.63 -13.87 -30.96
C ASP A 2 -8.37 -14.54 -30.37
N GLU A 3 -7.79 -15.54 -31.02
CA GLU A 3 -6.58 -16.23 -30.50
C GLU A 3 -5.40 -15.27 -30.24
N ASN A 4 -5.29 -14.19 -31.02
CA ASN A 4 -4.18 -13.25 -30.91
C ASN A 4 -4.36 -12.30 -29.71
N MET A 5 -5.61 -11.91 -29.39
CA MET A 5 -5.89 -11.02 -28.25
C MET A 5 -5.72 -11.74 -26.92
N THR A 6 -6.28 -12.95 -26.77
CA THR A 6 -6.10 -13.78 -25.56
C THR A 6 -4.62 -14.06 -25.31
N THR A 7 -3.88 -14.52 -26.33
CA THR A 7 -2.43 -14.79 -26.21
C THR A 7 -1.63 -13.54 -25.82
N THR A 8 -2.00 -12.37 -26.39
CA THR A 8 -1.36 -11.10 -26.04
C THR A 8 -1.62 -10.73 -24.58
N LEU A 9 -2.87 -10.82 -24.12
CA LEU A 9 -3.21 -10.50 -22.73
C LEU A 9 -2.54 -11.45 -21.74
N HIS A 10 -2.52 -12.75 -22.01
CA HIS A 10 -1.79 -13.72 -21.19
C HIS A 10 -0.29 -13.38 -21.09
N SER A 11 0.32 -12.94 -22.19
CA SER A 11 1.72 -12.49 -22.18
C SER A 11 1.93 -11.24 -21.31
N VAL A 12 0.94 -10.35 -21.30
CA VAL A 12 0.95 -9.11 -20.50
C VAL A 12 0.71 -9.39 -19.01
N VAL A 13 0.04 -10.48 -18.61
CA VAL A 13 -0.07 -10.87 -17.18
C VAL A 13 1.31 -11.05 -16.53
N GLY A 14 2.31 -11.51 -17.28
CA GLY A 14 3.70 -11.59 -16.83
C GLY A 14 4.30 -10.23 -16.43
N TYR A 15 3.82 -9.12 -17.02
CA TYR A 15 4.23 -7.77 -16.65
C TYR A 15 3.70 -7.39 -15.26
N ALA A 16 2.42 -7.65 -14.98
CA ALA A 16 1.85 -7.44 -13.64
C ALA A 16 2.61 -8.26 -12.58
N PHE A 17 2.83 -9.55 -12.83
CA PHE A 17 3.60 -10.39 -11.93
C PHE A 17 5.02 -9.88 -11.68
N GLY A 18 5.73 -9.49 -12.75
CA GLY A 18 7.09 -8.93 -12.63
C GLY A 18 7.13 -7.64 -11.81
N ALA A 19 6.14 -6.75 -12.02
CA ALA A 19 5.98 -5.53 -11.23
C ALA A 19 5.71 -5.86 -9.76
N SER A 20 4.79 -6.79 -9.46
CA SER A 20 4.47 -7.22 -8.09
C SER A 20 5.64 -7.85 -7.36
N MET A 21 6.41 -8.69 -8.06
CA MET A 21 7.58 -9.32 -7.49
C MET A 21 8.64 -8.26 -7.15
N ALA A 22 8.97 -7.37 -8.08
CA ALA A 22 9.95 -6.31 -7.84
C ALA A 22 9.52 -5.36 -6.71
N ALA A 23 8.25 -4.96 -6.69
CA ALA A 23 7.70 -4.08 -5.66
C ALA A 23 7.77 -4.70 -4.26
N LEU A 24 7.51 -6.01 -4.11
CA LEU A 24 7.57 -6.65 -2.79
C LEU A 24 8.99 -6.63 -2.22
N PHE A 25 10.00 -6.94 -3.04
CA PHE A 25 11.39 -6.88 -2.61
C PHE A 25 11.84 -5.44 -2.32
N ALA A 26 11.44 -4.48 -3.16
CA ALA A 26 11.77 -3.07 -2.96
C ALA A 26 11.13 -2.52 -1.66
N GLN A 27 9.84 -2.76 -1.44
CA GLN A 27 9.13 -2.28 -0.26
C GLN A 27 9.63 -2.92 1.03
N LEU A 28 9.85 -4.23 1.03
CA LEU A 28 10.32 -4.96 2.21
C LEU A 28 11.79 -4.67 2.50
N GLY A 29 12.66 -4.75 1.49
CA GLY A 29 14.09 -4.48 1.63
C GLY A 29 14.36 -3.03 2.00
N GLY A 30 13.71 -2.09 1.30
CA GLY A 30 13.79 -0.67 1.59
C GLY A 30 13.25 -0.35 2.99
N GLY A 31 12.09 -0.90 3.36
CA GLY A 31 11.50 -0.75 4.69
C GLY A 31 12.40 -1.23 5.83
N ILE A 32 13.01 -2.42 5.68
CA ILE A 32 13.98 -2.94 6.65
C ILE A 32 15.20 -2.03 6.75
N TYR A 33 15.71 -1.54 5.62
CA TYR A 33 16.87 -0.65 5.59
C TYR A 33 16.59 0.66 6.32
N THR A 34 15.54 1.38 5.93
CA THR A 34 15.21 2.72 6.49
C THR A 34 14.91 2.60 7.98
N LYS A 35 13.99 1.71 8.39
CA LYS A 35 13.58 1.65 9.79
C LYS A 35 14.66 1.11 10.73
N ALA A 36 15.60 0.30 10.22
CA ALA A 36 16.75 -0.09 11.02
C ALA A 36 17.70 1.09 11.29
N ALA A 37 17.90 1.95 10.28
CA ALA A 37 18.74 3.13 10.39
C ALA A 37 18.09 4.20 11.28
N ASP A 38 16.83 4.55 10.99
CA ASP A 38 15.99 5.52 11.71
C ASP A 38 15.95 5.20 13.22
N VAL A 39 15.50 3.99 13.60
CA VAL A 39 15.43 3.58 15.02
C VAL A 39 16.81 3.60 15.70
N GLY A 40 17.88 3.25 14.97
CA GLY A 40 19.23 3.28 15.49
C GLY A 40 19.75 4.71 15.72
N ALA A 41 19.50 5.59 14.76
CA ALA A 41 19.87 7.01 14.80
C ALA A 41 19.13 7.72 15.93
N ASP A 42 17.82 7.55 16.00
CA ASP A 42 16.95 8.25 16.93
C ASP A 42 17.11 7.80 18.37
N LEU A 43 17.14 6.48 18.61
CA LEU A 43 17.25 5.95 19.96
C LEU A 43 18.58 6.37 20.61
N VAL A 44 19.69 6.19 19.89
CA VAL A 44 21.00 6.48 20.47
C VAL A 44 21.33 7.97 20.41
N GLY A 45 20.98 8.66 19.32
CA GLY A 45 21.21 10.09 19.15
C GLY A 45 20.31 10.93 20.06
N LYS A 46 19.00 10.90 19.84
CA LYS A 46 18.05 11.78 20.54
C LYS A 46 17.83 11.37 21.99
N VAL A 47 17.63 10.07 22.27
CA VAL A 47 17.21 9.60 23.60
C VAL A 47 18.41 9.37 24.53
N GLU A 48 19.46 8.69 24.07
CA GLU A 48 20.62 8.35 24.92
C GLU A 48 21.66 9.49 24.98
N ALA A 49 22.08 10.01 23.83
CA ALA A 49 23.13 11.03 23.74
C ALA A 49 22.60 12.46 23.89
N GLY A 50 21.32 12.70 23.60
CA GLY A 50 20.69 14.01 23.68
C GLY A 50 21.18 15.01 22.62
N ILE A 51 21.65 14.51 21.47
CA ILE A 51 22.02 15.34 20.33
C ILE A 51 20.79 15.64 19.45
N PRO A 52 20.84 16.72 18.64
CA PRO A 52 19.82 16.98 17.63
C PRO A 52 19.56 15.79 16.70
N GLU A 53 18.37 15.79 16.11
CA GLU A 53 18.02 14.98 14.94
C GLU A 53 18.99 15.26 13.80
N ASP A 54 19.33 14.26 12.99
CA ASP A 54 20.24 14.39 11.85
C ASP A 54 21.64 14.97 12.13
N ASP A 55 22.06 14.97 13.41
CA ASP A 55 23.33 15.57 13.78
C ASP A 55 24.50 14.83 13.11
N PRO A 56 25.48 15.54 12.51
CA PRO A 56 26.61 14.94 11.81
C PRO A 56 27.57 14.16 12.73
N ARG A 57 27.35 14.15 14.05
CA ARG A 57 28.06 13.25 14.96
C ARG A 57 27.45 11.86 14.97
N ASN A 58 26.20 11.69 14.57
CA ASN A 58 25.52 10.40 14.59
C ASN A 58 25.95 9.53 13.41
N PRO A 59 26.64 8.39 13.62
CA PRO A 59 27.07 7.53 12.51
C PRO A 59 25.92 6.91 11.71
N ALA A 60 24.70 6.87 12.25
CA ALA A 60 23.55 6.31 11.55
C ALA A 60 22.85 7.30 10.61
N VAL A 61 23.08 8.62 10.72
CA VAL A 61 22.33 9.63 9.94
C VAL A 61 22.41 9.44 8.42
N ILE A 62 23.59 9.09 7.89
CA ILE A 62 23.72 8.83 6.45
C ILE A 62 22.92 7.60 6.04
N ALA A 63 22.89 6.55 6.88
CA ALA A 63 22.08 5.38 6.60
C ALA A 63 20.58 5.72 6.64
N ASP A 64 20.18 6.62 7.54
CA ASP A 64 18.81 7.09 7.67
C ASP A 64 18.34 7.85 6.43
N LEU A 65 19.06 8.92 6.05
CA LEU A 65 18.74 9.73 4.87
C LEU A 65 18.77 8.91 3.57
N VAL A 66 19.73 7.98 3.43
CA VAL A 66 19.72 7.01 2.31
C VAL A 66 18.47 6.13 2.38
N GLY A 67 18.04 5.75 3.59
CA GLY A 67 16.87 4.94 3.84
C GLY A 67 15.58 5.58 3.34
N ASP A 68 15.38 6.87 3.53
CA ASP A 68 14.19 7.57 2.99
C ASP A 68 14.12 7.45 1.46
N ASN A 69 15.26 7.49 0.79
CA ASN A 69 15.31 7.34 -0.67
C ASN A 69 15.09 5.88 -1.11
N VAL A 70 15.65 4.90 -0.38
CA VAL A 70 15.59 3.48 -0.75
C VAL A 70 14.23 2.87 -0.37
N GLY A 71 13.67 3.23 0.79
CA GLY A 71 12.38 2.76 1.28
C GLY A 71 11.24 3.67 0.85
N ASP A 72 11.22 4.90 1.36
CA ASP A 72 10.06 5.79 1.23
C ASP A 72 9.91 6.40 -0.17
N CYS A 73 10.97 6.47 -0.99
CA CYS A 73 10.85 6.82 -2.42
C CYS A 73 10.78 5.58 -3.32
N ALA A 74 11.85 4.78 -3.38
CA ALA A 74 11.94 3.71 -4.38
C ALA A 74 10.94 2.57 -4.10
N GLY A 75 10.73 2.20 -2.84
CA GLY A 75 9.71 1.21 -2.44
C GLY A 75 8.30 1.69 -2.79
N ARG A 76 7.95 2.93 -2.40
CA ARG A 76 6.63 3.53 -2.70
C ARG A 76 6.36 3.67 -4.19
N GLY A 77 7.36 4.13 -4.95
CA GLY A 77 7.29 4.20 -6.41
C GLY A 77 7.00 2.83 -7.03
N ALA A 78 7.65 1.77 -6.53
CA ALA A 78 7.40 0.41 -6.98
C ALA A 78 6.00 -0.11 -6.59
N ASP A 79 5.49 0.19 -5.39
CA ASP A 79 4.14 -0.18 -4.93
C ASP A 79 3.04 0.46 -5.79
N ILE A 80 3.14 1.77 -6.09
CA ILE A 80 2.15 2.44 -6.95
C ILE A 80 2.27 1.97 -8.40
N PHE A 81 3.49 1.78 -8.91
CA PHE A 81 3.71 1.21 -10.25
C PHE A 81 3.06 -0.18 -10.38
N GLU A 82 3.28 -1.03 -9.39
CA GLU A 82 2.66 -2.36 -9.30
C GLU A 82 1.14 -2.29 -9.27
N SER A 83 0.57 -1.43 -8.43
CA SER A 83 -0.88 -1.24 -8.31
C SER A 83 -1.48 -0.88 -9.66
N THR A 84 -0.89 0.10 -10.34
CA THR A 84 -1.36 0.53 -11.67
C THR A 84 -1.22 -0.57 -12.72
N ALA A 85 -0.09 -1.28 -12.76
CA ALA A 85 0.12 -2.36 -13.71
C ALA A 85 -0.86 -3.52 -13.51
N ALA A 86 -0.97 -4.02 -12.27
CA ALA A 86 -1.82 -5.16 -11.93
C ALA A 86 -3.30 -4.84 -12.14
N GLU A 87 -3.77 -3.66 -11.71
CA GLU A 87 -5.18 -3.28 -11.81
C GLU A 87 -5.60 -3.00 -13.26
N ILE A 88 -4.76 -2.34 -14.06
CA ILE A 88 -5.02 -2.17 -15.50
C ILE A 88 -5.18 -3.54 -16.14
N ILE A 89 -4.24 -4.46 -15.91
CA ILE A 89 -4.26 -5.80 -16.52
C ILE A 89 -5.46 -6.62 -16.01
N GLY A 90 -5.76 -6.58 -14.72
CA GLY A 90 -6.94 -7.23 -14.15
C GLY A 90 -8.24 -6.72 -14.79
N ALA A 91 -8.37 -5.42 -15.01
CA ALA A 91 -9.51 -4.82 -15.70
C ALA A 91 -9.59 -5.26 -17.17
N MET A 92 -8.44 -5.35 -17.86
CA MET A 92 -8.37 -5.87 -19.22
C MET A 92 -8.80 -7.33 -19.31
N VAL A 93 -8.43 -8.18 -18.33
CA VAL A 93 -8.83 -9.59 -18.27
C VAL A 93 -10.34 -9.74 -18.07
N ILE A 94 -10.97 -8.93 -17.19
CA ILE A 94 -12.45 -8.92 -17.10
C ILE A 94 -13.08 -8.36 -18.39
N GLY A 95 -12.43 -7.40 -19.05
CA GLY A 95 -12.85 -6.91 -20.36
C GLY A 95 -12.80 -8.01 -21.44
N LEU A 96 -11.82 -8.91 -21.37
CA LEU A 96 -11.70 -10.07 -22.26
C LEU A 96 -12.85 -11.07 -22.04
N ALA A 97 -13.21 -11.33 -20.78
CA ALA A 97 -14.37 -12.16 -20.43
C ALA A 97 -15.67 -11.64 -21.07
N ILE A 98 -15.88 -10.31 -21.04
CA ILE A 98 -17.01 -9.67 -21.72
C ILE A 98 -16.92 -9.85 -23.23
N PHE A 99 -15.72 -9.71 -23.79
CA PHE A 99 -15.46 -9.90 -25.21
C PHE A 99 -15.80 -11.31 -25.69
N HIS A 100 -15.46 -12.37 -24.94
CA HIS A 100 -15.83 -13.75 -25.32
C HIS A 100 -17.34 -13.99 -25.33
N ILE A 101 -18.09 -13.31 -24.47
CA ILE A 101 -19.54 -13.50 -24.35
C ILE A 101 -20.31 -12.65 -25.38
N ALA A 102 -19.85 -11.42 -25.66
CA ALA A 102 -20.60 -10.44 -26.47
C ALA A 102 -19.94 -10.08 -27.82
N GLY A 103 -18.75 -10.61 -28.13
CA GLY A 103 -18.10 -10.53 -29.45
C GLY A 103 -17.40 -9.21 -29.79
N ASP A 104 -17.06 -9.02 -31.07
CA ASP A 104 -16.17 -7.93 -31.55
C ASP A 104 -16.63 -6.50 -31.21
N LEU A 105 -17.93 -6.27 -30.97
CA LEU A 105 -18.46 -4.94 -30.65
C LEU A 105 -18.02 -4.40 -29.27
N VAL A 106 -17.49 -5.25 -28.39
CA VAL A 106 -17.15 -4.90 -26.99
C VAL A 106 -15.65 -4.90 -26.68
N VAL A 107 -14.78 -4.88 -27.70
CA VAL A 107 -13.32 -4.74 -27.50
C VAL A 107 -12.94 -3.49 -26.67
N ASN A 108 -13.80 -2.48 -26.65
CA ASN A 108 -13.64 -1.27 -25.86
C ASN A 108 -13.53 -1.54 -24.36
N PHE A 109 -14.11 -2.63 -23.84
CA PHE A 109 -13.97 -3.03 -22.44
C PHE A 109 -12.53 -3.49 -22.11
N ILE A 110 -11.78 -3.99 -23.08
CA ILE A 110 -10.37 -4.32 -22.88
C ILE A 110 -9.54 -3.02 -22.82
N TYR A 111 -9.80 -2.05 -23.71
CA TYR A 111 -8.95 -0.86 -23.82
C TYR A 111 -9.32 0.29 -22.87
N PHE A 112 -10.53 0.31 -22.33
CA PHE A 112 -11.00 1.36 -21.42
C PHE A 112 -10.03 1.67 -20.26
N PRO A 113 -9.48 0.68 -19.52
CA PRO A 113 -8.56 1.00 -18.43
C PRO A 113 -7.32 1.76 -18.89
N LEU A 114 -6.78 1.44 -20.07
CA LEU A 114 -5.61 2.13 -20.64
C LEU A 114 -5.93 3.58 -21.00
N VAL A 115 -7.08 3.81 -21.64
CA VAL A 115 -7.50 5.15 -22.07
C VAL A 115 -7.75 6.05 -20.85
N LEU A 116 -8.47 5.55 -19.84
CA LEU A 116 -8.76 6.32 -18.64
C LEU A 116 -7.47 6.66 -17.85
N MET A 117 -6.55 5.71 -17.71
CA MET A 117 -5.26 5.95 -17.05
C MET A 117 -4.38 6.95 -17.83
N ALA A 118 -4.42 6.93 -19.16
CA ALA A 118 -3.72 7.91 -19.98
C ALA A 118 -4.25 9.34 -19.75
N PHE A 119 -5.57 9.52 -19.70
CA PHE A 119 -6.17 10.80 -19.31
C PHE A 119 -5.82 11.17 -17.86
N GLY A 120 -5.80 10.20 -16.95
CA GLY A 120 -5.40 10.38 -15.56
C GLY A 120 -3.97 10.93 -15.40
N LEU A 121 -3.03 10.44 -16.22
CA LEU A 121 -1.66 10.96 -16.26
C LEU A 121 -1.63 12.42 -16.71
N ILE A 122 -2.39 12.77 -17.76
CA ILE A 122 -2.50 14.16 -18.22
C ILE A 122 -3.13 15.05 -17.14
N ALA A 123 -4.20 14.58 -16.49
CA ALA A 123 -4.86 15.29 -15.40
C ALA A 123 -3.90 15.54 -14.22
N SER A 124 -3.12 14.52 -13.84
CA SER A 124 -2.13 14.60 -12.77
C SER A 124 -1.02 15.60 -13.12
N LEU A 125 -0.54 15.58 -14.37
CA LEU A 125 0.47 16.54 -14.85
C LEU A 125 -0.04 17.99 -14.74
N ILE A 126 -1.28 18.24 -15.17
CA ILE A 126 -1.91 19.57 -15.06
C ILE A 126 -2.02 19.97 -13.59
N GLY A 127 -2.50 19.07 -12.72
CA GLY A 127 -2.60 19.32 -11.29
C GLY A 127 -1.26 19.69 -10.66
N ILE A 128 -0.19 18.95 -10.97
CA ILE A 128 1.17 19.21 -10.47
C ILE A 128 1.63 20.62 -10.89
N PHE A 129 1.42 21.02 -12.15
CA PHE A 129 1.79 22.36 -12.63
C PHE A 129 0.96 23.50 -12.00
N CYS A 130 -0.19 23.19 -11.43
CA CYS A 130 -1.03 24.13 -10.68
C CYS A 130 -0.59 24.33 -9.23
N VAL A 131 0.22 23.42 -8.65
CA VAL A 131 0.76 23.58 -7.30
C VAL A 131 1.78 24.73 -7.29
N ARG A 132 1.44 25.83 -6.62
CA ARG A 132 2.30 27.02 -6.49
C ARG A 132 2.22 27.59 -5.08
N LEU A 133 3.36 28.06 -4.59
CA LEU A 133 3.44 28.82 -3.33
C LEU A 133 3.55 30.31 -3.67
N PRO A 134 2.57 31.15 -3.30
CA PRO A 134 2.60 32.58 -3.61
C PRO A 134 3.62 33.36 -2.77
N ASN A 135 3.97 32.89 -1.58
CA ASN A 135 4.94 33.49 -0.65
C ASN A 135 5.46 32.44 0.36
N GLU A 136 6.43 32.81 1.21
CA GLU A 136 7.05 31.90 2.19
C GLU A 136 6.10 31.49 3.33
N ASP A 137 5.14 32.35 3.67
CA ASP A 137 4.12 32.09 4.69
C ASP A 137 2.95 31.23 4.20
N ALA A 138 2.91 30.90 2.91
CA ALA A 138 1.82 30.15 2.33
C ALA A 138 1.63 28.80 3.02
N ASP A 139 0.37 28.38 3.08
CA ASP A 139 -0.01 27.04 3.51
C ASP A 139 0.26 26.05 2.36
N VAL A 140 1.27 25.22 2.56
CA VAL A 140 1.74 24.25 1.56
C VAL A 140 0.69 23.16 1.31
N ILE A 141 0.02 22.68 2.36
CA ILE A 141 -1.05 21.68 2.26
C ILE A 141 -2.19 22.22 1.41
N LYS A 142 -2.56 23.48 1.60
CA LYS A 142 -3.62 24.12 0.80
C LYS A 142 -3.27 24.16 -0.69
N SER A 143 -2.01 24.43 -1.04
CA SER A 143 -1.54 24.43 -2.43
C SER A 143 -1.50 23.03 -3.04
N LEU A 144 -1.05 22.02 -2.29
CA LEU A 144 -1.05 20.62 -2.72
C LEU A 144 -2.48 20.11 -2.95
N ASN A 145 -3.37 20.33 -1.97
CA ASN A 145 -4.79 19.98 -2.06
C ASN A 145 -5.47 20.63 -3.26
N LEU A 146 -5.14 21.89 -3.60
CA LEU A 146 -5.68 22.54 -4.79
C LEU A 146 -5.27 21.79 -6.07
N GLY A 147 -3.99 21.43 -6.20
CA GLY A 147 -3.51 20.60 -7.31
C GLY A 147 -4.20 19.24 -7.38
N TYR A 148 -4.43 18.61 -6.22
CA TYR A 148 -5.13 17.33 -6.12
C TYR A 148 -6.59 17.44 -6.55
N TYR A 149 -7.32 18.45 -6.06
CA TYR A 149 -8.72 18.66 -6.44
C TYR A 149 -8.89 18.99 -7.92
N ILE A 150 -7.96 19.73 -8.51
CA ILE A 150 -7.91 19.96 -9.97
C ILE A 150 -7.73 18.63 -10.70
N THR A 151 -6.79 17.79 -10.24
CA THR A 151 -6.56 16.46 -10.80
C THR A 151 -7.82 15.60 -10.75
N ILE A 152 -8.48 15.51 -9.59
CA ILE A 152 -9.72 14.75 -9.43
C ILE A 152 -10.82 15.29 -10.35
N ALA A 153 -11.02 16.61 -10.41
CA ALA A 153 -12.04 17.19 -11.27
C ALA A 153 -11.81 16.83 -12.75
N LEU A 154 -10.56 16.86 -13.20
CA LEU A 154 -10.18 16.46 -14.56
C LEU A 154 -10.35 14.95 -14.79
N VAL A 155 -9.99 14.11 -13.82
CA VAL A 155 -10.21 12.65 -13.87
C VAL A 155 -11.71 12.35 -13.96
N VAL A 156 -12.57 13.05 -13.21
CA VAL A 156 -14.02 12.90 -13.29
C VAL A 156 -14.51 13.27 -14.69
N VAL A 157 -14.07 14.39 -15.26
CA VAL A 157 -14.44 14.75 -16.63
C VAL A 157 -13.96 13.68 -17.63
N ALA A 158 -12.71 13.23 -17.51
CA ALA A 158 -12.15 12.18 -18.36
C ALA A 158 -12.91 10.86 -18.25
N LEU A 159 -13.38 10.48 -17.06
CA LEU A 159 -14.18 9.29 -16.82
C LEU A 159 -15.51 9.34 -17.60
N PHE A 160 -16.24 10.44 -17.54
CA PHE A 160 -17.50 10.59 -18.28
C PHE A 160 -17.26 10.63 -19.79
N VAL A 161 -16.23 11.36 -20.23
CA VAL A 161 -15.85 11.45 -21.66
C VAL A 161 -15.47 10.07 -22.19
N THR A 162 -14.58 9.36 -21.50
CA THR A 162 -14.12 8.02 -21.90
C THR A 162 -15.27 7.03 -21.92
N SER A 163 -16.12 7.03 -20.88
CA SER A 163 -17.29 6.14 -20.83
C SER A 163 -18.26 6.41 -21.97
N TYR A 164 -18.52 7.69 -22.29
CA TYR A 164 -19.40 8.07 -23.40
C TYR A 164 -18.86 7.60 -24.76
N PHE A 165 -17.60 7.92 -25.07
CA PHE A 165 -17.03 7.58 -26.38
C PHE A 165 -16.75 6.08 -26.56
N MET A 166 -16.48 5.35 -25.47
CA MET A 166 -16.16 3.92 -25.56
C MET A 166 -17.37 3.01 -25.42
N PHE A 167 -18.42 3.43 -24.72
CA PHE A 167 -19.60 2.59 -24.46
C PHE A 167 -20.91 3.17 -24.99
N GLY A 168 -20.95 4.44 -25.40
CA GLY A 168 -22.19 5.13 -25.75
C GLY A 168 -22.86 4.65 -27.03
N ASP A 169 -22.07 4.17 -27.99
CA ASP A 169 -22.57 3.65 -29.27
C ASP A 169 -22.86 2.14 -29.23
N ILE A 170 -22.61 1.47 -28.10
CA ILE A 170 -22.85 0.03 -27.95
C ILE A 170 -24.32 -0.19 -27.54
N GLU A 171 -25.10 -0.77 -28.44
CA GLU A 171 -26.53 -1.04 -28.22
C GLU A 171 -26.75 -1.91 -26.97
N GLY A 172 -27.73 -1.53 -26.14
CA GLY A 172 -28.04 -2.24 -24.90
C GLY A 172 -27.15 -1.87 -23.69
N ILE A 173 -26.09 -1.07 -23.89
CA ILE A 173 -25.20 -0.63 -22.80
C ILE A 173 -25.50 0.80 -22.37
N LYS A 174 -25.72 0.98 -21.06
CA LYS A 174 -25.93 2.28 -20.42
C LYS A 174 -24.60 2.81 -19.87
N TRP A 175 -23.81 3.43 -20.72
CA TRP A 175 -22.47 3.96 -20.38
C TRP A 175 -22.42 4.82 -19.11
N LEU A 176 -23.50 5.57 -18.79
CA LEU A 176 -23.60 6.40 -17.58
C LEU A 176 -23.41 5.58 -16.30
N TYR A 177 -23.84 4.32 -16.28
CA TYR A 177 -23.72 3.46 -15.11
C TYR A 177 -22.26 3.12 -14.81
N PHE A 178 -21.43 2.91 -15.85
CA PHE A 178 -19.98 2.74 -15.69
C PHE A 178 -19.31 4.03 -15.22
N ALA A 179 -19.72 5.20 -15.74
CA ALA A 179 -19.22 6.48 -15.24
C ALA A 179 -19.55 6.68 -13.75
N PHE A 180 -20.76 6.33 -13.31
CA PHE A 180 -21.12 6.37 -11.89
C PHE A 180 -20.35 5.33 -11.06
N ALA A 181 -20.07 4.15 -11.61
CA ALA A 181 -19.23 3.15 -10.92
C ALA A 181 -17.81 3.69 -10.70
N GLY A 182 -17.24 4.36 -11.70
CA GLY A 182 -15.96 5.06 -11.57
C GLY A 182 -15.98 6.16 -10.50
N LEU A 183 -17.06 6.95 -10.43
CA LEU A 183 -17.25 7.97 -9.39
C LEU A 183 -17.29 7.36 -7.98
N VAL A 184 -17.89 6.18 -7.81
CA VAL A 184 -17.88 5.46 -6.53
C VAL A 184 -16.44 5.13 -6.10
N GLY A 185 -15.59 4.70 -7.02
CA GLY A 185 -14.17 4.44 -6.73
C GLY A 185 -13.39 5.70 -6.33
N ILE A 186 -13.56 6.80 -7.07
CA ILE A 186 -12.94 8.09 -6.73
C ILE A 186 -13.42 8.57 -5.34
N ALA A 187 -14.72 8.46 -5.07
CA ALA A 187 -15.29 8.81 -3.78
C ALA A 187 -14.75 7.94 -2.65
N LEU A 188 -14.57 6.63 -2.88
CA LEU A 188 -13.98 5.73 -1.89
C LEU A 188 -12.57 6.16 -1.50
N GLY A 189 -11.70 6.45 -2.49
CA GLY A 189 -10.33 6.90 -2.22
C GLY A 189 -10.30 8.14 -1.32
N LEU A 190 -11.16 9.12 -1.60
CA LEU A 190 -11.31 10.32 -0.77
C LEU A 190 -11.84 10.01 0.65
N ILE A 191 -12.88 9.19 0.75
CA ILE A 191 -13.49 8.84 2.05
C ILE A 191 -12.48 8.11 2.93
N VAL A 192 -11.76 7.12 2.38
CA VAL A 192 -10.78 6.33 3.16
C VAL A 192 -9.62 7.20 3.63
N VAL A 193 -9.20 8.17 2.83
CA VAL A 193 -8.26 9.22 3.26
C VAL A 193 -8.78 9.96 4.50
N TYR A 194 -10.01 10.47 4.49
CA TYR A 194 -10.59 11.16 5.66
C TYR A 194 -10.73 10.24 6.88
N VAL A 195 -11.12 8.98 6.66
CA VAL A 195 -11.21 8.01 7.75
C VAL A 195 -9.82 7.75 8.36
N THR A 196 -8.79 7.62 7.52
CA THR A 196 -7.40 7.47 7.98
C THR A 196 -6.99 8.67 8.81
N GLN A 197 -7.24 9.90 8.34
CA GLN A 197 -6.97 11.14 9.10
C GLN A 197 -7.71 11.21 10.45
N TYR A 198 -8.91 10.62 10.55
CA TYR A 198 -9.62 10.56 11.83
C TYR A 198 -8.90 9.65 12.85
N TYR A 199 -8.36 8.51 12.40
CA TYR A 199 -7.68 7.57 13.28
C TYR A 199 -6.23 7.95 13.59
N THR A 200 -5.57 8.68 12.69
CA THR A 200 -4.16 9.03 12.83
C THR A 200 -3.91 10.51 13.11
N GLY A 201 -4.84 11.43 12.85
CA GLY A 201 -4.65 12.88 13.06
C GLY A 201 -5.06 13.36 14.45
N ASP A 202 -5.21 14.69 14.62
CA ASP A 202 -5.53 15.38 15.89
C ASP A 202 -6.98 15.17 16.38
N HIS A 203 -7.40 13.92 16.48
CA HIS A 203 -8.75 13.49 16.81
C HIS A 203 -8.75 12.63 18.07
N LYS A 204 -9.95 12.21 18.49
CA LYS A 204 -10.16 11.41 19.70
C LYS A 204 -9.24 10.17 19.79
N PRO A 205 -9.01 9.38 18.73
CA PRO A 205 -8.18 8.17 18.85
C PRO A 205 -6.75 8.47 19.31
N VAL A 206 -6.06 9.40 18.63
CA VAL A 206 -4.69 9.82 18.98
C VAL A 206 -4.63 10.49 20.35
N LYS A 207 -5.57 11.40 20.65
CA LYS A 207 -5.65 12.07 21.96
C LYS A 207 -5.81 11.07 23.10
N THR A 208 -6.54 9.98 22.86
CA THR A 208 -6.71 8.91 23.85
C THR A 208 -5.39 8.16 24.08
N ILE A 209 -4.64 7.84 23.03
CA ILE A 209 -3.30 7.22 23.16
C ILE A 209 -2.35 8.15 23.92
N ALA A 210 -2.33 9.43 23.55
CA ALA A 210 -1.50 10.44 24.23
C ALA A 210 -1.85 10.53 25.73
N GLN A 211 -3.14 10.60 26.07
CA GLN A 211 -3.60 10.59 27.46
C GLN A 211 -3.19 9.30 28.20
N GLN A 212 -3.30 8.13 27.57
CA GLN A 212 -2.88 6.86 28.19
C GLN A 212 -1.37 6.77 28.42
N SER A 213 -0.57 7.62 27.76
CA SER A 213 0.87 7.70 27.96
C SER A 213 1.23 8.26 29.35
N GLU A 214 0.34 9.04 29.98
CA GLU A 214 0.52 9.51 31.37
C GLU A 214 0.60 8.35 32.37
N SER A 215 -0.02 7.21 32.05
CA SER A 215 0.01 5.99 32.87
C SER A 215 1.19 5.05 32.53
N GLY A 216 2.01 5.40 31.54
CA GLY A 216 3.24 4.71 31.16
C GLY A 216 3.17 3.94 29.83
N PRO A 217 4.28 3.28 29.44
CA PRO A 217 4.41 2.64 28.13
C PRO A 217 3.41 1.50 27.88
N ALA A 218 3.08 0.72 28.91
CA ALA A 218 2.19 -0.43 28.76
C ALA A 218 0.76 0.00 28.37
N THR A 219 0.21 1.03 29.01
CA THR A 219 -1.11 1.57 28.68
C THR A 219 -1.14 2.26 27.33
N ASN A 220 -0.05 2.95 26.96
CA ASN A 220 0.11 3.49 25.61
C ASN A 220 0.04 2.40 24.54
N VAL A 221 0.82 1.32 24.68
CA VAL A 221 0.84 0.21 23.71
C VAL A 221 -0.52 -0.52 23.67
N ILE A 222 -1.14 -0.79 24.82
CA ILE A 222 -2.48 -1.41 24.85
C ILE A 222 -3.50 -0.54 24.11
N MET A 223 -3.47 0.77 24.33
CA MET A 223 -4.40 1.69 23.70
C MET A 223 -4.16 1.82 22.19
N GLY A 224 -2.90 1.93 21.75
CA GLY A 224 -2.60 2.01 20.33
C GLY A 224 -2.94 0.73 19.56
N LEU A 225 -2.74 -0.45 20.16
CA LEU A 225 -3.23 -1.72 19.59
C LEU A 225 -4.75 -1.72 19.45
N SER A 226 -5.46 -1.25 20.49
CA SER A 226 -6.93 -1.14 20.47
C SER A 226 -7.41 -0.19 19.37
N VAL A 227 -6.82 1.00 19.26
CA VAL A 227 -7.15 1.99 18.23
C VAL A 227 -6.83 1.46 16.83
N GLY A 228 -5.69 0.79 16.66
CA GLY A 228 -5.33 0.15 15.40
C GLY A 228 -6.41 -0.85 14.95
N MET A 229 -6.85 -1.73 15.85
CA MET A 229 -7.89 -2.73 15.53
C MET A 229 -9.24 -2.06 15.23
N GLU A 230 -9.62 -1.06 16.01
CA GLU A 230 -10.83 -0.26 15.79
C GLU A 230 -10.80 0.43 14.41
N SER A 231 -9.64 0.94 13.99
CA SER A 231 -9.47 1.66 12.74
C SER A 231 -9.75 0.83 11.49
N THR A 232 -9.83 -0.51 11.62
CA THR A 232 -10.17 -1.38 10.49
C THR A 232 -11.65 -1.36 10.12
N VAL A 233 -12.52 -1.00 11.07
CA VAL A 233 -13.98 -1.17 10.93
C VAL A 233 -14.54 -0.23 9.86
N LEU A 234 -14.26 1.06 9.97
CA LEU A 234 -14.86 2.06 9.09
C LEU A 234 -14.36 1.96 7.64
N PRO A 235 -13.05 1.78 7.36
CA PRO A 235 -12.57 1.55 6.00
C PRO A 235 -13.19 0.32 5.35
N VAL A 236 -13.34 -0.80 6.07
CA VAL A 236 -13.97 -2.02 5.53
C VAL A 236 -15.44 -1.78 5.19
N ILE A 237 -16.18 -1.03 6.01
CA ILE A 237 -17.57 -0.64 5.70
C ILE A 237 -17.60 0.18 4.42
N CYS A 238 -16.73 1.18 4.27
CA CYS A 238 -16.64 2.01 3.09
C CYS A 238 -16.31 1.19 1.83
N ILE A 239 -15.32 0.31 1.91
CA ILE A 239 -14.92 -0.61 0.83
C ILE A 239 -16.10 -1.52 0.44
N GLY A 240 -16.79 -2.11 1.43
CA GLY A 240 -17.94 -2.99 1.18
C GLY A 240 -19.08 -2.27 0.48
N ILE A 241 -19.40 -1.03 0.90
CA ILE A 241 -20.40 -0.19 0.21
C ILE A 241 -19.97 0.12 -1.22
N ALA A 242 -18.69 0.48 -1.44
CA ALA A 242 -18.18 0.83 -2.75
C ALA A 242 -18.17 -0.39 -3.71
N LEU A 243 -17.77 -1.57 -3.23
CA LEU A 243 -17.81 -2.82 -4.00
C LEU A 243 -19.25 -3.16 -4.42
N VAL A 244 -20.20 -3.13 -3.48
CA VAL A 244 -21.60 -3.41 -3.79
C VAL A 244 -22.17 -2.35 -4.74
N ALA A 245 -21.94 -1.07 -4.48
CA ALA A 245 -22.47 0.01 -5.32
C ALA A 245 -21.92 -0.05 -6.75
N SER A 246 -20.61 -0.20 -6.92
CA SER A 246 -19.97 -0.32 -8.24
C SER A 246 -20.39 -1.60 -8.97
N TYR A 247 -20.52 -2.72 -8.26
CA TYR A 247 -21.05 -3.96 -8.83
C TYR A 247 -22.50 -3.80 -9.30
N MET A 248 -23.39 -3.24 -8.48
CA MET A 248 -24.79 -3.06 -8.83
C MET A 248 -24.97 -2.07 -10.01
N LEU A 249 -24.15 -1.03 -10.07
CA LEU A 249 -24.13 -0.10 -11.20
C LEU A 249 -23.71 -0.82 -12.49
N GLY A 250 -22.63 -1.59 -12.46
CA GLY A 250 -22.22 -2.41 -13.59
C GLY A 250 -23.27 -3.46 -13.98
N PHE A 251 -23.90 -4.10 -12.99
CA PHE A 251 -24.92 -5.12 -13.20
C PHE A 251 -26.12 -4.56 -13.98
N PHE A 252 -26.63 -3.39 -13.59
CA PHE A 252 -27.76 -2.73 -14.25
C PHE A 252 -27.37 -1.88 -15.48
N ALA A 253 -26.09 -1.84 -15.84
CA ALA A 253 -25.62 -1.15 -17.04
C ALA A 253 -26.15 -1.80 -18.32
N VAL A 254 -26.56 -3.07 -18.28
CA VAL A 254 -27.14 -3.80 -19.41
C VAL A 254 -28.59 -4.17 -19.12
N GLU A 255 -29.43 -4.22 -20.15
CA GLU A 255 -30.82 -4.66 -20.01
C GLU A 255 -30.91 -6.12 -19.51
N GLY A 256 -31.84 -6.39 -18.59
CA GLY A 256 -31.95 -7.70 -17.92
C GLY A 256 -30.96 -7.94 -16.78
N GLY A 257 -29.88 -7.15 -16.72
CA GLY A 257 -28.86 -7.22 -15.68
C GLY A 257 -27.89 -8.38 -15.89
N SER A 258 -26.59 -8.15 -15.66
CA SER A 258 -25.57 -9.18 -15.88
C SER A 258 -24.39 -9.08 -14.92
N SER A 259 -24.07 -10.21 -14.30
CA SER A 259 -23.00 -10.31 -13.30
C SER A 259 -21.61 -10.00 -13.86
N ILE A 260 -21.31 -10.35 -15.11
CA ILE A 260 -20.01 -10.03 -15.71
C ILE A 260 -19.81 -8.52 -15.86
N PHE A 261 -20.86 -7.79 -16.28
CA PHE A 261 -20.82 -6.33 -16.33
C PHE A 261 -20.80 -5.71 -14.92
N GLY A 262 -21.37 -6.39 -13.92
CA GLY A 262 -21.21 -6.04 -12.51
C GLY A 262 -19.75 -6.12 -12.04
N LEU A 263 -19.06 -7.22 -12.33
CA LEU A 263 -17.62 -7.35 -12.05
C LEU A 263 -16.82 -6.26 -12.75
N TYR A 264 -17.13 -5.97 -14.02
CA TYR A 264 -16.50 -4.89 -14.75
C TYR A 264 -16.80 -3.50 -14.14
N GLY A 265 -17.98 -3.29 -13.55
CA GLY A 265 -18.29 -2.08 -12.78
C GLY A 265 -17.32 -1.86 -11.62
N THR A 266 -16.93 -2.93 -10.91
CA THR A 266 -15.89 -2.87 -9.86
C THR A 266 -14.51 -2.55 -10.45
N ALA A 267 -14.20 -3.07 -11.65
CA ALA A 267 -12.98 -2.74 -12.37
C ALA A 267 -12.93 -1.24 -12.74
N VAL A 268 -14.02 -0.68 -13.26
CA VAL A 268 -14.12 0.76 -13.58
C VAL A 268 -13.94 1.62 -12.34
N ALA A 269 -14.54 1.24 -11.20
CA ALA A 269 -14.34 1.91 -9.92
C ALA A 269 -12.86 1.94 -9.51
N THR A 270 -12.20 0.78 -9.58
CA THR A 270 -10.79 0.60 -9.26
C THR A 270 -9.89 1.49 -10.13
N ILE A 271 -10.06 1.44 -11.45
CA ILE A 271 -9.25 2.23 -12.40
C ILE A 271 -9.52 3.73 -12.26
N ALA A 272 -10.77 4.14 -12.08
CA ALA A 272 -11.10 5.56 -11.93
C ALA A 272 -10.48 6.14 -10.66
N MET A 273 -10.43 5.37 -9.57
CA MET A 273 -9.71 5.76 -8.37
C MET A 273 -8.21 5.96 -8.69
N LEU A 274 -7.59 4.97 -9.35
CA LEU A 274 -6.18 4.98 -9.75
C LEU A 274 -5.78 6.01 -10.79
N ALA A 275 -6.71 6.60 -11.53
CA ALA A 275 -6.40 7.60 -12.55
C ALA A 275 -5.72 8.86 -11.96
N SER A 276 -5.82 9.09 -10.64
CA SER A 276 -5.09 10.15 -9.92
C SER A 276 -3.76 9.72 -9.30
N SER A 277 -3.34 8.46 -9.47
CA SER A 277 -2.18 7.85 -8.80
C SER A 277 -0.85 8.57 -9.06
N ALA A 278 -0.65 9.15 -10.26
CA ALA A 278 0.57 9.90 -10.55
C ALA A 278 0.69 11.18 -9.71
N PHE A 279 -0.42 11.85 -9.40
CA PHE A 279 -0.42 12.99 -8.48
C PHE A 279 -0.17 12.51 -7.04
N ILE A 280 -0.84 11.41 -6.62
CA ILE A 280 -0.64 10.81 -5.30
C ILE A 280 0.83 10.42 -5.09
N LEU A 281 1.48 9.81 -6.08
CA LEU A 281 2.89 9.45 -5.99
C LEU A 281 3.80 10.68 -5.86
N ALA A 282 3.46 11.79 -6.53
CA ALA A 282 4.20 13.04 -6.40
C ALA A 282 4.06 13.62 -4.98
N GLU A 283 2.88 13.55 -4.36
CA GLU A 283 2.67 13.93 -2.95
C GLU A 283 3.41 12.99 -2.00
N ASP A 284 3.40 11.68 -2.24
CA ASP A 284 4.10 10.70 -1.39
C ASP A 284 5.61 10.95 -1.41
N THR A 285 6.17 11.18 -2.60
CA THR A 285 7.60 11.43 -2.82
C THR A 285 8.04 12.81 -2.33
N PHE A 286 7.12 13.77 -2.20
CA PHE A 286 7.43 15.09 -1.64
C PHE A 286 7.98 14.98 -0.22
N GLY A 287 7.42 14.10 0.63
CA GLY A 287 7.83 13.95 2.02
C GLY A 287 9.30 13.55 2.19
N PRO A 288 9.76 12.41 1.65
CA PRO A 288 11.16 11.98 1.76
C PRO A 288 12.16 13.00 1.19
N ILE A 289 11.77 13.75 0.14
CA ILE A 289 12.63 14.82 -0.40
C ILE A 289 12.81 15.94 0.62
N THR A 290 11.74 16.34 1.30
CA THR A 290 11.79 17.42 2.29
C THR A 290 12.48 16.99 3.58
N ASP A 291 12.33 15.71 3.94
CA ASP A 291 13.01 15.05 5.06
C ASP A 291 14.54 15.09 4.84
N ASN A 292 14.99 14.59 3.69
CA ASN A 292 16.39 14.65 3.28
C ASN A 292 16.94 16.08 3.20
N ALA A 293 16.12 17.05 2.75
CA ALA A 293 16.53 18.44 2.72
C ALA A 293 16.79 18.98 4.14
N GLY A 294 15.98 18.58 5.12
CA GLY A 294 16.18 18.88 6.53
C GLY A 294 17.48 18.27 7.06
N GLY A 295 17.69 16.97 6.83
CA GLY A 295 18.90 16.28 7.26
C GLY A 295 20.17 16.88 6.67
N ILE A 296 20.16 17.22 5.38
CA ILE A 296 21.29 17.92 4.71
C ILE A 296 21.52 19.31 5.32
N ALA A 297 20.46 20.05 5.65
CA ALA A 297 20.57 21.37 6.26
C ALA A 297 21.26 21.29 7.64
N GLU A 298 20.87 20.32 8.47
CA GLU A 298 21.46 20.10 9.78
C GLU A 298 22.92 19.63 9.67
N MET A 299 23.18 18.61 8.85
CA MET A 299 24.52 18.06 8.65
C MET A 299 25.52 19.09 8.10
N SER A 300 25.05 20.06 7.31
CA SER A 300 25.88 21.13 6.76
C SER A 300 25.94 22.38 7.63
N ASN A 301 25.38 22.35 8.85
CA ASN A 301 25.31 23.45 9.80
C ASN A 301 24.75 24.74 9.17
N GLN A 302 23.67 24.62 8.39
CA GLN A 302 23.00 25.79 7.84
C GLN A 302 22.39 26.66 8.94
N PRO A 303 22.11 27.95 8.65
CA PRO A 303 21.36 28.79 9.58
C PRO A 303 20.03 28.15 9.96
N SER A 304 19.59 28.35 11.22
CA SER A 304 18.36 27.74 11.75
C SER A 304 17.11 28.03 10.90
N GLU A 305 17.06 29.19 10.24
CA GLU A 305 15.97 29.54 9.33
C GLU A 305 15.79 28.54 8.17
N VAL A 306 16.87 27.90 7.70
CA VAL A 306 16.80 26.85 6.67
C VAL A 306 16.15 25.59 7.25
N ARG A 307 16.53 25.19 8.47
CA ARG A 307 15.93 24.05 9.16
C ARG A 307 14.47 24.31 9.49
N ASP A 308 14.11 25.51 9.95
CA ASP A 308 12.72 25.90 10.21
C ASP A 308 11.84 25.79 8.94
N ARG A 309 12.39 26.17 7.78
CA ARG A 309 11.71 26.02 6.48
C ARG A 309 11.55 24.55 6.09
N THR A 310 12.60 23.74 6.22
CA THR A 310 12.53 22.30 5.88
C THR A 310 11.62 21.54 6.84
N ASP A 311 11.63 21.85 8.13
CA ASP A 311 10.74 21.23 9.13
C ASP A 311 9.27 21.51 8.82
N LYS A 312 8.95 22.75 8.39
CA LYS A 312 7.59 23.09 7.91
C LYS A 312 7.21 22.25 6.69
N LEU A 313 8.14 22.01 5.76
CA LEU A 313 7.87 21.20 4.57
C LEU A 313 7.77 19.70 4.92
N ASP A 314 8.62 19.19 5.80
CA ASP A 314 8.59 17.81 6.26
C ASP A 314 7.30 17.49 7.04
N ALA A 315 6.81 18.41 7.88
CA ALA A 315 5.50 18.25 8.54
C ALA A 315 4.35 18.05 7.52
N VAL A 316 4.44 18.73 6.37
CA VAL A 316 3.51 18.57 5.25
C VAL A 316 3.76 17.26 4.52
N GLY A 317 5.02 16.87 4.35
CA GLY A 317 5.47 15.57 3.87
C GLY A 317 4.88 14.41 4.67
N ASN A 318 4.96 14.46 6.00
CA ASN A 318 4.39 13.48 6.90
C ASN A 318 2.87 13.39 6.77
N THR A 319 2.20 14.53 6.59
CA THR A 319 0.75 14.58 6.35
C THR A 319 0.40 13.90 5.02
N THR A 320 1.12 14.21 3.95
CA THR A 320 0.91 13.63 2.62
C THR A 320 1.23 12.12 2.58
N LYS A 321 2.33 11.68 3.19
CA LYS A 321 2.66 10.25 3.43
C LYS A 321 1.51 9.51 4.11
N ALA A 322 0.83 10.10 5.09
CA ALA A 322 -0.32 9.47 5.74
C ALA A 322 -1.53 9.35 4.80
N LEU A 323 -1.77 10.35 3.95
CA LEU A 323 -2.86 10.35 2.97
C LEU A 323 -2.65 9.31 1.89
N THR A 324 -1.43 9.24 1.35
CA THR A 324 -1.03 8.30 0.30
C THR A 324 -1.13 6.86 0.80
N LYS A 325 -0.76 6.58 2.07
CA LYS A 325 -0.98 5.29 2.73
C LYS A 325 -2.47 4.88 2.76
N GLY A 326 -3.38 5.81 3.10
CA GLY A 326 -4.82 5.57 3.08
C GLY A 326 -5.36 5.33 1.66
N TYR A 327 -4.84 6.05 0.67
CA TYR A 327 -5.16 5.85 -0.74
C TYR A 327 -4.69 4.47 -1.24
N ALA A 328 -3.44 4.08 -0.97
CA ALA A 328 -2.90 2.78 -1.35
C ALA A 328 -3.72 1.62 -0.71
N MET A 329 -4.15 1.80 0.55
CA MET A 329 -5.02 0.84 1.23
C MET A 329 -6.37 0.66 0.54
N SER A 330 -7.01 1.75 0.11
CA SER A 330 -8.29 1.68 -0.59
C SER A 330 -8.16 1.09 -2.00
N SER A 331 -7.07 1.37 -2.71
CA SER A 331 -6.80 0.79 -4.04
C SER A 331 -6.56 -0.71 -3.90
N ALA A 332 -5.69 -1.14 -2.98
CA ALA A 332 -5.42 -2.55 -2.74
C ALA A 332 -6.70 -3.34 -2.42
N ALA A 333 -7.65 -2.74 -1.70
CA ALA A 333 -8.90 -3.40 -1.35
C ALA A 333 -9.90 -3.56 -2.51
N LEU A 334 -9.96 -2.61 -3.45
CA LEU A 334 -10.75 -2.77 -4.68
C LEU A 334 -10.05 -3.71 -5.67
N ALA A 335 -8.74 -3.54 -5.83
CA ALA A 335 -7.88 -4.36 -6.68
C ALA A 335 -7.93 -5.84 -6.33
N ALA A 336 -7.95 -6.13 -5.03
CA ALA A 336 -8.12 -7.44 -4.45
C ALA A 336 -9.26 -8.25 -5.09
N PHE A 337 -10.44 -7.64 -5.21
CA PHE A 337 -11.61 -8.30 -5.80
C PHE A 337 -11.48 -8.43 -7.32
N LEU A 338 -10.95 -7.39 -7.97
CA LEU A 338 -10.67 -7.35 -9.41
C LEU A 338 -9.72 -8.48 -9.85
N LEU A 339 -8.58 -8.61 -9.17
CA LEU A 339 -7.56 -9.62 -9.49
C LEU A 339 -8.02 -11.04 -9.15
N PHE A 340 -8.84 -11.18 -8.11
CA PHE A 340 -9.51 -12.45 -7.79
C PHE A 340 -10.47 -12.89 -8.91
N ALA A 341 -11.28 -11.98 -9.45
CA ALA A 341 -12.15 -12.30 -10.59
C ALA A 341 -11.34 -12.63 -11.85
N ALA A 342 -10.25 -11.90 -12.11
CA ALA A 342 -9.34 -12.18 -13.21
C ALA A 342 -8.69 -13.57 -13.10
N TYR A 343 -8.38 -14.05 -11.89
CA TYR A 343 -7.87 -15.40 -11.68
C TYR A 343 -8.85 -16.46 -12.18
N PHE A 344 -10.14 -16.30 -11.88
CA PHE A 344 -11.16 -17.23 -12.32
C PHE A 344 -11.50 -17.16 -13.82
N GLU A 345 -11.19 -16.05 -14.48
CA GLU A 345 -11.16 -16.02 -15.96
C GLU A 345 -10.15 -17.00 -16.52
N ILE A 346 -8.92 -16.98 -16.03
CA ILE A 346 -7.87 -17.90 -16.51
C ILE A 346 -8.22 -19.35 -16.18
N VAL A 347 -8.82 -19.61 -15.01
CA VAL A 347 -9.32 -20.94 -14.65
C VAL A 347 -10.42 -21.39 -15.64
N ALA A 348 -11.41 -20.53 -15.91
CA ALA A 348 -12.52 -20.83 -16.84
C ALA A 348 -12.05 -21.12 -18.26
N GLU A 349 -11.08 -20.36 -18.75
CA GLU A 349 -10.45 -20.60 -20.05
C GLU A 349 -9.72 -21.95 -20.06
N GLY A 350 -8.93 -22.25 -19.03
CA GLY A 350 -8.14 -23.48 -18.97
C GLY A 350 -8.96 -24.75 -18.71
N THR A 351 -10.14 -24.65 -18.08
CA THR A 351 -11.11 -25.76 -17.97
C THR A 351 -12.02 -25.88 -19.19
N GLY A 352 -11.99 -24.90 -20.11
CA GLY A 352 -12.81 -24.87 -21.33
C GLY A 352 -14.29 -24.54 -21.08
N THR A 353 -14.63 -23.99 -19.90
CA THR A 353 -16.00 -23.60 -19.56
C THR A 353 -16.35 -22.20 -20.09
N HIS A 354 -15.36 -21.30 -20.20
CA HIS A 354 -15.53 -19.88 -20.56
C HIS A 354 -16.65 -19.17 -19.75
N ASP A 355 -16.93 -19.65 -18.53
CA ASP A 355 -17.91 -19.08 -17.61
C ASP A 355 -17.25 -18.81 -16.26
N ILE A 356 -16.70 -17.60 -16.11
CA ILE A 356 -16.03 -17.20 -14.87
C ILE A 356 -16.93 -17.20 -13.67
N LEU A 357 -18.23 -16.93 -13.87
CA LEU A 357 -19.16 -16.85 -12.77
C LEU A 357 -19.43 -18.25 -12.24
N TYR A 358 -19.52 -19.24 -13.13
CA TYR A 358 -19.57 -20.64 -12.74
C TYR A 358 -18.35 -21.04 -11.91
N GLU A 359 -17.14 -20.72 -12.37
CA GLU A 359 -15.88 -21.06 -11.69
C GLU A 359 -15.73 -20.33 -10.34
N MET A 360 -16.01 -19.02 -10.29
CA MET A 360 -15.99 -18.25 -9.03
C MET A 360 -16.96 -18.82 -8.00
N ASN A 361 -18.14 -19.27 -8.43
CA ASN A 361 -19.15 -19.87 -7.55
C ASN A 361 -18.75 -21.25 -7.01
N GLN A 362 -17.70 -21.88 -7.54
CA GLN A 362 -17.14 -23.11 -6.98
C GLN A 362 -16.24 -22.87 -5.75
N VAL A 363 -15.90 -21.61 -5.41
CA VAL A 363 -15.16 -21.28 -4.18
C VAL A 363 -16.09 -21.36 -2.96
N ILE A 364 -16.47 -22.59 -2.61
CA ILE A 364 -17.39 -22.89 -1.53
C ILE A 364 -16.58 -23.08 -0.25
N LEU A 365 -16.46 -22.04 0.57
CA LEU A 365 -15.77 -22.11 1.88
C LEU A 365 -16.41 -23.09 2.87
N GLY A 366 -17.65 -23.54 2.62
CA GLY A 366 -18.26 -24.65 3.37
C GLY A 366 -17.65 -26.02 3.08
N ASN A 367 -16.91 -26.17 1.97
CA ASN A 367 -16.14 -27.37 1.65
C ASN A 367 -14.82 -27.35 2.43
N PRO A 368 -14.54 -28.33 3.32
CA PRO A 368 -13.29 -28.37 4.09
C PRO A 368 -12.03 -28.32 3.22
N LEU A 369 -12.05 -28.88 2.01
CA LEU A 369 -10.89 -28.91 1.12
C LEU A 369 -10.55 -27.51 0.58
N ILE A 370 -11.55 -26.65 0.37
CA ILE A 370 -11.34 -25.25 -0.05
C ILE A 370 -11.06 -24.37 1.18
N PHE A 371 -11.75 -24.63 2.30
CA PHE A 371 -11.57 -23.92 3.56
C PHE A 371 -10.13 -23.96 4.06
N VAL A 372 -9.44 -25.10 3.91
CA VAL A 372 -8.01 -25.24 4.28
C VAL A 372 -7.13 -24.27 3.48
N GLY A 373 -7.43 -24.07 2.19
CA GLY A 373 -6.75 -23.04 1.39
C GLY A 373 -6.92 -21.67 2.01
N GLY A 374 -8.16 -21.30 2.37
CA GLY A 374 -8.45 -20.05 3.06
C GLY A 374 -7.71 -19.89 4.39
N LEU A 375 -7.65 -20.94 5.21
CA LEU A 375 -6.92 -20.94 6.49
C LEU A 375 -5.41 -20.72 6.29
N ILE A 376 -4.83 -21.37 5.28
CA ILE A 376 -3.41 -21.16 4.90
C ILE A 376 -3.19 -19.73 4.41
N GLY A 377 -4.12 -19.19 3.63
CA GLY A 377 -4.09 -17.80 3.19
C GLY A 377 -4.09 -16.81 4.36
N ALA A 378 -4.96 -17.02 5.35
CA ALA A 378 -4.96 -16.22 6.58
C ALA A 378 -3.63 -16.34 7.34
N ALA A 379 -3.14 -17.56 7.56
CA ALA A 379 -1.90 -17.81 8.28
C ALA A 379 -0.68 -17.20 7.58
N LEU A 380 -0.66 -17.21 6.24
CA LEU A 380 0.38 -16.60 5.42
C LEU A 380 0.55 -15.11 5.72
N VAL A 381 -0.54 -14.35 5.81
CA VAL A 381 -0.49 -12.90 6.12
C VAL A 381 0.11 -12.65 7.50
N PHE A 382 -0.35 -13.38 8.52
CA PHE A 382 0.16 -13.25 9.88
C PHE A 382 1.64 -13.63 9.97
N PHE A 383 2.03 -14.71 9.28
CA PHE A 383 3.41 -15.17 9.29
C PHE A 383 4.32 -14.19 8.57
N PHE A 384 3.89 -13.66 7.42
CA PHE A 384 4.61 -12.61 6.70
C PHE A 384 4.81 -11.37 7.58
N ALA A 385 3.74 -10.86 8.21
CA ALA A 385 3.82 -9.71 9.11
C ALA A 385 4.81 -9.95 10.26
N SER A 386 4.76 -11.14 10.88
CA SER A 386 5.67 -11.52 11.96
C SER A 386 7.13 -11.50 11.52
N LEU A 387 7.44 -12.03 10.33
CA LEU A 387 8.81 -12.04 9.82
C LEU A 387 9.29 -10.63 9.44
N ALA A 388 8.43 -9.81 8.82
CA ALA A 388 8.76 -8.42 8.48
C ALA A 388 9.08 -7.58 9.72
N ILE A 389 8.25 -7.67 10.77
CA ILE A 389 8.47 -6.98 12.05
C ILE A 389 9.76 -7.47 12.72
N ARG A 390 9.97 -8.79 12.75
CA ARG A 390 11.18 -9.39 13.33
C ARG A 390 12.44 -8.91 12.58
N ALA A 391 12.36 -8.73 11.27
CA ALA A 391 13.49 -8.32 10.46
C ALA A 391 13.99 -6.93 10.85
N VAL A 392 13.07 -5.97 10.98
CA VAL A 392 13.36 -4.62 11.46
C VAL A 392 13.94 -4.66 12.87
N GLY A 393 13.29 -5.39 13.79
CA GLY A 393 13.75 -5.44 15.18
C GLY A 393 15.17 -6.01 15.35
N SER A 394 15.53 -7.03 14.56
CA SER A 394 16.89 -7.56 14.55
C SER A 394 17.89 -6.54 13.99
N ALA A 395 17.56 -5.91 12.86
CA ALA A 395 18.45 -4.96 12.18
C ALA A 395 18.65 -3.67 13.00
N ALA A 396 17.59 -3.15 13.60
CA ALA A 396 17.64 -2.00 14.50
C ALA A 396 18.50 -2.30 15.75
N GLY A 397 18.39 -3.52 16.30
CA GLY A 397 19.24 -3.94 17.43
C GLY A 397 20.73 -3.93 17.10
N GLU A 398 21.11 -4.38 15.90
CA GLU A 398 22.49 -4.31 15.40
C GLU A 398 22.93 -2.84 15.20
N MET A 399 22.07 -2.01 14.60
CA MET A 399 22.35 -0.58 14.39
C MET A 399 22.57 0.16 15.71
N VAL A 400 21.67 0.01 16.68
CA VAL A 400 21.77 0.61 18.02
C VAL A 400 23.09 0.25 18.69
N GLN A 401 23.49 -1.02 18.62
CA GLN A 401 24.73 -1.45 19.23
C GLN A 401 25.95 -0.82 18.55
N GLU A 402 25.92 -0.66 17.22
CA GLU A 402 26.99 -0.01 16.48
C GLU A 402 27.11 1.49 16.83
N VAL A 403 26.00 2.23 16.87
CA VAL A 403 26.03 3.65 17.25
C VAL A 403 26.59 3.81 18.67
N ARG A 404 26.18 2.96 19.62
CA ARG A 404 26.73 2.94 20.99
C ARG A 404 28.23 2.62 21.01
N ASN A 405 28.69 1.67 20.22
CA ASN A 405 30.10 1.31 20.13
C ASN A 405 30.95 2.49 19.66
N GLN A 406 30.46 3.23 18.65
CA GLN A 406 31.17 4.40 18.13
C GLN A 406 31.19 5.56 19.14
N PHE A 407 30.12 5.76 19.90
CA PHE A 407 30.06 6.79 20.95
C PHE A 407 30.81 6.44 22.23
N ALA A 408 31.16 5.17 22.46
CA ALA A 408 31.72 4.69 23.73
C ALA A 408 33.03 5.39 24.15
N ASP A 409 33.87 5.81 23.20
CA ASP A 409 35.13 6.50 23.49
C ASP A 409 35.00 8.02 23.72
N GLY A 410 33.80 8.58 23.47
CA GLY A 410 33.47 9.99 23.64
C GLY A 410 34.13 10.95 22.64
N LYS A 411 35.00 10.47 21.73
CA LYS A 411 35.78 11.34 20.83
C LYS A 411 34.93 11.99 19.75
N ILE A 412 33.91 11.28 19.27
CA ILE A 412 32.96 11.83 18.29
C ILE A 412 32.16 12.97 18.93
N MET A 413 31.68 12.76 20.16
CA MET A 413 30.93 13.77 20.91
C MET A 413 31.76 15.01 21.23
N ALA A 414 33.07 14.84 21.46
CA ALA A 414 34.03 15.91 21.66
C ALA A 414 34.44 16.63 20.35
N GLY A 415 34.04 16.12 19.18
CA GLY A 415 34.47 16.64 17.87
C GLY A 415 35.92 16.31 17.50
N GLU A 416 36.54 15.36 18.19
CA GLU A 416 37.94 14.93 17.96
C GLU A 416 38.05 13.83 16.89
N LYS A 417 36.94 13.20 16.54
CA LYS A 417 36.87 12.06 15.61
C LYS A 417 35.59 12.16 14.78
N GLU A 418 35.69 11.93 13.47
CA GLU A 418 34.52 11.78 12.60
C GLU A 418 33.86 10.39 12.80
N PRO A 419 32.52 10.31 12.77
CA PRO A 419 31.82 9.03 12.83
C PRO A 419 32.07 8.17 11.58
N ASP A 420 32.04 6.86 11.75
CA ASP A 420 32.09 5.91 10.64
C ASP A 420 30.67 5.58 10.16
N TYR A 421 30.21 6.38 9.19
CA TYR A 421 28.92 6.18 8.52
C TYR A 421 28.84 4.88 7.71
N ALA A 422 29.97 4.43 7.15
CA ALA A 422 29.99 3.29 6.24
C ALA A 422 29.64 1.97 6.95
N SER A 423 30.03 1.85 8.23
CA SER A 423 29.64 0.71 9.06
C SER A 423 28.13 0.63 9.25
N CYS A 424 27.45 1.74 9.58
CA CYS A 424 25.99 1.79 9.70
C CYS A 424 25.28 1.45 8.37
N VAL A 425 25.71 2.05 7.26
CA VAL A 425 25.18 1.73 5.91
C VAL A 425 25.38 0.25 5.57
N THR A 426 26.52 -0.33 5.94
CA THR A 426 26.81 -1.75 5.70
C THR A 426 25.89 -2.65 6.50
N ILE A 427 25.64 -2.34 7.79
CA ILE A 427 24.71 -3.08 8.65
C ILE A 427 23.31 -3.04 8.06
N ALA A 428 22.78 -1.86 7.76
CA ALA A 428 21.44 -1.69 7.18
C ALA A 428 21.31 -2.46 5.86
N THR A 429 22.31 -2.36 4.98
CA THR A 429 22.35 -3.04 3.68
C THR A 429 22.34 -4.57 3.82
N GLN A 430 23.26 -5.12 4.60
CA GLN A 430 23.41 -6.57 4.76
C GLN A 430 22.18 -7.17 5.44
N SER A 431 21.65 -6.49 6.46
CA SER A 431 20.43 -6.91 7.13
C SER A 431 19.23 -6.87 6.20
N ALA A 432 18.99 -5.79 5.47
CA ALA A 432 17.90 -5.68 4.51
C ALA A 432 17.96 -6.79 3.45
N LEU A 433 19.10 -6.96 2.78
CA LEU A 433 19.27 -7.95 1.70
C LEU A 433 19.08 -9.39 2.18
N LYS A 434 19.55 -9.71 3.39
CA LYS A 434 19.43 -11.07 3.94
C LYS A 434 18.02 -11.35 4.47
N GLN A 435 17.43 -10.38 5.18
CA GLN A 435 16.19 -10.60 5.92
C GLN A 435 14.94 -10.44 5.04
N MET A 436 15.02 -9.73 3.90
CA MET A 436 13.89 -9.61 2.97
C MET A 436 13.57 -10.90 2.20
N VAL A 437 14.54 -11.82 2.04
CA VAL A 437 14.40 -13.00 1.16
C VAL A 437 13.29 -13.94 1.62
N LEU A 438 13.32 -14.36 2.89
CA LEU A 438 12.36 -15.34 3.38
C LEU A 438 10.91 -14.81 3.33
N PRO A 439 10.59 -13.61 3.86
CA PRO A 439 9.23 -13.10 3.76
C PRO A 439 8.79 -12.86 2.30
N ALA A 440 9.66 -12.37 1.42
CA ALA A 440 9.30 -12.10 0.03
C ALA A 440 9.03 -13.38 -0.78
N LEU A 441 9.70 -14.49 -0.47
CA LEU A 441 9.45 -15.78 -1.13
C LEU A 441 8.15 -16.44 -0.68
N LEU A 442 7.63 -16.14 0.52
CA LEU A 442 6.41 -16.76 1.04
C LEU A 442 5.20 -16.59 0.11
N PRO A 443 4.78 -15.38 -0.30
CA PRO A 443 3.61 -15.21 -1.16
C PRO A 443 3.81 -15.76 -2.58
N ILE A 444 5.05 -15.98 -3.01
CA ILE A 444 5.35 -16.59 -4.32
C ILE A 444 5.21 -18.11 -4.22
N LEU A 445 5.89 -18.73 -3.26
CA LEU A 445 5.99 -20.18 -3.16
C LEU A 445 4.71 -20.81 -2.58
N THR A 446 4.04 -20.14 -1.65
CA THR A 446 2.87 -20.71 -0.95
C THR A 446 1.75 -21.12 -1.91
N PRO A 447 1.20 -20.25 -2.78
CA PRO A 447 0.12 -20.65 -3.68
C PRO A 447 0.56 -21.73 -4.69
N ILE A 448 1.79 -21.66 -5.20
CA ILE A 448 2.33 -22.64 -6.16
C ILE A 448 2.45 -24.02 -5.51
N VAL A 449 3.14 -24.10 -4.37
CA VAL A 449 3.34 -25.35 -3.64
C VAL A 449 2.00 -25.90 -3.17
N PHE A 450 1.10 -25.05 -2.66
CA PHE A 450 -0.22 -25.45 -2.21
C PHE A 450 -1.06 -26.01 -3.37
N GLY A 451 -1.13 -25.32 -4.51
CA GLY A 451 -1.88 -25.75 -5.69
C GLY A 451 -1.35 -27.07 -6.27
N LEU A 452 -0.03 -27.20 -6.43
CA LEU A 452 0.60 -28.44 -6.93
C LEU A 452 0.41 -29.60 -5.95
N LEU A 453 0.58 -29.38 -4.65
CA LEU A 453 0.32 -30.42 -3.65
C LEU A 453 -1.14 -30.86 -3.69
N TYR A 454 -2.09 -29.93 -3.80
CA TYR A 454 -3.50 -30.27 -3.93
C TYR A 454 -3.78 -31.08 -5.20
N LYS A 455 -3.20 -30.69 -6.35
CA LYS A 455 -3.40 -31.39 -7.62
C LYS A 455 -2.83 -32.82 -7.61
N TYR A 456 -1.63 -33.01 -7.04
CA TYR A 456 -0.89 -34.28 -7.17
C TYR A 456 -0.89 -35.16 -5.92
N ALA A 457 -1.14 -34.62 -4.73
CA ALA A 457 -1.13 -35.40 -3.49
C ALA A 457 -2.53 -35.87 -3.07
N LEU A 458 -3.60 -35.21 -3.54
CA LEU A 458 -4.96 -35.68 -3.30
C LEU A 458 -5.37 -36.75 -4.32
N PRO A 459 -6.31 -37.65 -3.97
CA PRO A 459 -6.90 -38.58 -4.92
C PRO A 459 -7.50 -37.86 -6.13
N ASP A 460 -7.42 -38.47 -7.33
CA ASP A 460 -7.83 -37.89 -8.62
C ASP A 460 -9.22 -37.23 -8.58
N GLN A 461 -10.17 -37.81 -7.84
CA GLN A 461 -11.53 -37.28 -7.67
C GLN A 461 -11.61 -35.90 -6.96
N PHE A 462 -10.51 -35.44 -6.36
CA PHE A 462 -10.39 -34.14 -5.69
C PHE A 462 -9.33 -33.24 -6.33
N ALA A 463 -8.59 -33.74 -7.32
CA ALA A 463 -7.52 -33.01 -7.98
C ALA A 463 -8.03 -31.73 -8.65
N ASP A 464 -9.25 -31.78 -9.21
CA ASP A 464 -9.91 -30.65 -9.86
C ASP A 464 -10.39 -29.57 -8.87
N LEU A 465 -10.27 -29.82 -7.56
CA LEU A 465 -10.53 -28.80 -6.53
C LEU A 465 -9.35 -27.86 -6.30
N ALA A 466 -8.17 -28.17 -6.83
CA ALA A 466 -6.96 -27.38 -6.66
C ALA A 466 -7.15 -25.88 -7.01
N PRO A 467 -7.66 -25.49 -8.20
CA PRO A 467 -7.83 -24.07 -8.53
C PRO A 467 -8.81 -23.36 -7.59
N TYR A 468 -9.86 -24.02 -7.11
CA TYR A 468 -10.81 -23.41 -6.17
C TYR A 468 -10.24 -23.31 -4.75
N ALA A 469 -9.42 -24.28 -4.32
CA ALA A 469 -8.73 -24.22 -3.05
C ALA A 469 -7.68 -23.09 -3.04
N VAL A 470 -6.95 -22.91 -4.14
CA VAL A 470 -6.06 -21.75 -4.33
C VAL A 470 -6.87 -20.46 -4.38
N GLY A 471 -8.04 -20.44 -5.03
CA GLY A 471 -8.96 -19.31 -4.98
C GLY A 471 -9.40 -18.97 -3.55
N GLY A 472 -9.71 -19.98 -2.73
CA GLY A 472 -9.98 -19.80 -1.29
C GLY A 472 -8.80 -19.20 -0.53
N LEU A 473 -7.57 -19.65 -0.83
CA LEU A 473 -6.33 -19.09 -0.28
C LEU A 473 -6.19 -17.60 -0.61
N ILE A 474 -6.30 -17.23 -1.89
CA ILE A 474 -6.17 -15.83 -2.35
C ILE A 474 -7.25 -14.99 -1.67
N MET A 475 -8.51 -15.40 -1.76
CA MET A 475 -9.64 -14.63 -1.24
C MET A 475 -9.52 -14.33 0.26
N VAL A 476 -9.17 -15.34 1.07
CA VAL A 476 -9.06 -15.16 2.52
C VAL A 476 -7.77 -14.44 2.89
N ALA A 477 -6.64 -14.73 2.22
CA ALA A 477 -5.40 -13.97 2.42
C ALA A 477 -5.60 -12.48 2.14
N THR A 478 -6.37 -12.16 1.10
CA THR A 478 -6.73 -10.80 0.74
C THR A 478 -7.56 -10.10 1.83
N ILE A 479 -8.62 -10.74 2.31
CA ILE A 479 -9.48 -10.18 3.38
C ILE A 479 -8.64 -9.93 4.65
N VAL A 480 -7.85 -10.91 5.06
CA VAL A 480 -6.98 -10.80 6.25
C VAL A 480 -5.87 -9.77 6.02
N GLY A 481 -5.33 -9.69 4.81
CA GLY A 481 -4.30 -8.75 4.40
C GLY A 481 -4.76 -7.30 4.49
N ILE A 482 -5.95 -6.99 3.96
CA ILE A 482 -6.54 -5.64 4.07
C ILE A 482 -6.73 -5.24 5.53
N LEU A 483 -7.28 -6.13 6.36
CA LEU A 483 -7.46 -5.88 7.79
C LEU A 483 -6.12 -5.68 8.52
N MET A 484 -5.16 -6.57 8.28
CA MET A 484 -3.85 -6.53 8.93
C MET A 484 -3.05 -5.30 8.50
N ALA A 485 -3.00 -4.98 7.21
CA ALA A 485 -2.30 -3.81 6.72
C ALA A 485 -2.89 -2.52 7.30
N ASN A 486 -4.22 -2.41 7.34
CA ASN A 486 -4.90 -1.26 7.91
C ASN A 486 -4.64 -1.13 9.42
N PHE A 487 -4.71 -2.24 10.16
CA PHE A 487 -4.35 -2.29 11.57
C PHE A 487 -2.90 -1.79 11.82
N LEU A 488 -1.93 -2.32 11.08
CA LEU A 488 -0.52 -1.98 11.25
C LEU A 488 -0.23 -0.53 10.86
N ASN A 489 -0.73 -0.08 9.70
CA ASN A 489 -0.51 1.27 9.19
C ASN A 489 -1.10 2.33 10.12
N ASN A 490 -2.37 2.19 10.49
CA ASN A 490 -3.05 3.19 11.33
C ASN A 490 -2.61 3.11 12.78
N GLY A 491 -2.37 1.90 13.30
CA GLY A 491 -1.84 1.73 14.66
C GLY A 491 -0.49 2.43 14.82
N GLY A 492 0.45 2.15 13.90
CA GLY A 492 1.74 2.83 13.87
C GLY A 492 1.63 4.34 13.68
N GLY A 493 0.80 4.80 12.73
CA GLY A 493 0.58 6.24 12.52
C GLY A 493 -0.06 6.95 13.72
N ALA A 494 -0.96 6.27 14.44
CA ALA A 494 -1.60 6.83 15.63
C ALA A 494 -0.63 6.93 16.82
N TRP A 495 0.29 5.97 16.99
CA TRP A 495 1.36 6.08 17.99
C TRP A 495 2.31 7.25 17.70
N ASP A 496 2.74 7.40 16.46
CA ASP A 496 3.63 8.50 16.05
C ASP A 496 2.97 9.86 16.32
N ASN A 497 1.72 10.03 15.88
CA ASN A 497 1.02 11.29 16.08
C ASN A 497 0.63 11.52 17.54
N ALA A 498 0.50 10.48 18.36
CA ALA A 498 0.35 10.64 19.80
C ALA A 498 1.63 11.16 20.45
N LYS A 499 2.80 10.68 20.00
CA LYS A 499 4.10 11.25 20.39
C LYS A 499 4.18 12.73 19.97
N LYS A 500 3.94 13.05 18.70
CA LYS A 500 3.98 14.44 18.19
C LYS A 500 3.02 15.37 18.95
N TYR A 501 1.80 14.91 19.26
CA TYR A 501 0.84 15.67 20.06
C TYR A 501 1.36 16.04 21.45
N ILE A 502 2.08 15.13 22.11
CA ILE A 502 2.75 15.41 23.40
C ILE A 502 3.92 16.37 23.20
N GLU A 503 4.68 16.25 22.12
CA GLU A 503 5.81 17.13 21.83
C GLU A 503 5.42 18.60 21.62
N GLU A 504 4.21 18.86 21.13
CA GLU A 504 3.59 20.19 21.02
C GLU A 504 3.28 20.85 22.38
N GLY A 505 3.48 20.13 23.50
CA GLY A 505 3.32 20.64 24.86
C GLY A 505 2.13 20.08 25.63
N HIS A 506 1.33 19.20 25.01
CA HIS A 506 0.28 18.47 25.72
C HIS A 506 0.89 17.41 26.65
N HIS A 507 0.16 17.04 27.72
CA HIS A 507 0.55 15.98 28.65
C HIS A 507 1.99 16.10 29.22
N GLY A 508 2.51 17.33 29.33
CA GLY A 508 3.81 17.61 29.94
C GLY A 508 4.96 17.87 28.97
N GLY A 509 4.77 17.72 27.65
CA GLY A 509 5.78 18.11 26.66
C GLY A 509 6.95 17.13 26.52
N LYS A 510 7.93 17.51 25.68
CA LYS A 510 9.19 16.78 25.47
C LYS A 510 9.89 16.48 26.80
N LYS A 511 10.52 15.30 26.91
CA LYS A 511 11.25 14.79 28.09
C LYS A 511 10.38 14.49 29.32
N SER A 512 9.06 14.61 29.22
CA SER A 512 8.14 14.16 30.27
C SER A 512 8.05 12.62 30.33
N PRO A 513 7.58 12.04 31.45
CA PRO A 513 7.31 10.61 31.51
C PRO A 513 6.31 10.13 30.45
N ALA A 514 5.32 10.97 30.10
CA ALA A 514 4.35 10.68 29.06
C ALA A 514 5.00 10.69 27.66
N HIS A 515 5.91 11.63 27.39
CA HIS A 515 6.69 11.66 26.16
C HIS A 515 7.55 10.40 26.00
N ALA A 516 8.28 10.00 27.05
CA ALA A 516 9.06 8.77 27.03
C ALA A 516 8.18 7.52 26.76
N ALA A 517 6.98 7.47 27.34
CA ALA A 517 6.03 6.39 27.07
C ALA A 517 5.51 6.39 25.61
N ALA A 518 5.27 7.57 25.04
CA ALA A 518 4.82 7.69 23.66
C ALA A 518 5.92 7.36 22.64
N VAL A 519 7.19 7.67 22.95
CA VAL A 519 8.34 7.24 22.13
C VAL A 519 8.44 5.71 22.08
N VAL A 520 8.17 5.00 23.19
CA VAL A 520 8.09 3.53 23.19
C VAL A 520 6.96 3.03 22.29
N GLY A 521 5.78 3.68 22.32
CA GLY A 521 4.68 3.35 21.43
C GLY A 521 5.01 3.53 19.95
N ASP A 522 5.62 4.66 19.61
CA ASP A 522 6.04 4.98 18.25
C ASP A 522 7.07 3.99 17.70
N THR A 523 8.11 3.69 18.50
CA THR A 523 9.13 2.69 18.11
C THR A 523 8.59 1.27 17.97
N VAL A 524 7.49 0.93 18.64
CA VAL A 524 6.72 -0.31 18.36
C VAL A 524 5.97 -0.20 17.03
N GLY A 525 5.45 0.99 16.71
CA GLY A 525 4.68 1.31 15.51
C GLY A 525 5.49 1.49 14.22
N ASP A 526 6.78 1.82 14.29
CA ASP A 526 7.64 2.00 13.11
C ASP A 526 7.72 0.78 12.19
N PRO A 527 8.05 -0.44 12.68
CA PRO A 527 8.01 -1.64 11.83
C PRO A 527 6.61 -1.94 11.31
N PHE A 528 5.55 -1.44 11.97
CA PHE A 528 4.17 -1.66 11.54
C PHE A 528 3.83 -0.75 10.35
N LYS A 529 4.03 0.57 10.47
CA LYS A 529 3.57 1.57 9.49
C LYS A 529 4.47 1.76 8.27
N ASP A 530 5.73 1.34 8.35
CA ASP A 530 6.72 1.60 7.30
C ASP A 530 7.34 0.34 6.69
N THR A 531 7.22 -0.82 7.34
CA THR A 531 7.70 -2.09 6.76
C THR A 531 6.57 -3.09 6.55
N ALA A 532 5.97 -3.61 7.62
CA ALA A 532 5.04 -4.74 7.51
C ALA A 532 3.71 -4.34 6.85
N GLY A 533 3.06 -3.27 7.33
CA GLY A 533 1.77 -2.82 6.81
C GLY A 533 1.79 -2.51 5.32
N PRO A 534 2.70 -1.65 4.81
CA PRO A 534 2.81 -1.37 3.38
C PRO A 534 3.15 -2.62 2.55
N SER A 535 4.06 -3.47 3.04
CA SER A 535 4.43 -4.69 2.32
C SER A 535 3.29 -5.70 2.22
N ILE A 536 2.33 -5.69 3.16
CA ILE A 536 1.13 -6.55 3.08
C ILE A 536 0.22 -6.11 1.93
N HIS A 537 0.12 -4.82 1.61
CA HIS A 537 -0.63 -4.37 0.43
C HIS A 537 -0.05 -4.99 -0.85
N VAL A 538 1.28 -4.94 -0.99
CA VAL A 538 1.97 -5.56 -2.13
C VAL A 538 1.82 -7.08 -2.12
N LEU A 539 1.90 -7.72 -0.94
CA LEU A 539 1.71 -9.16 -0.79
C LEU A 539 0.35 -9.62 -1.32
N VAL A 540 -0.73 -8.92 -0.98
CA VAL A 540 -2.10 -9.29 -1.39
C VAL A 540 -2.26 -9.23 -2.90
N LYS A 541 -1.70 -8.20 -3.54
CA LYS A 541 -1.72 -8.03 -4.99
C LYS A 541 -0.83 -9.06 -5.68
N LEU A 542 0.39 -9.27 -5.18
CA LEU A 542 1.32 -10.30 -5.66
C LEU A 542 0.71 -11.69 -5.61
N LEU A 543 0.02 -12.04 -4.52
CA LEU A 543 -0.65 -13.34 -4.41
C LEU A 543 -1.63 -13.58 -5.56
N SER A 544 -2.35 -12.54 -5.97
CA SER A 544 -3.30 -12.66 -7.07
C SER A 544 -2.56 -12.71 -8.43
N THR A 545 -1.54 -11.89 -8.64
CA THR A 545 -0.78 -11.87 -9.90
C THR A 545 0.07 -13.13 -10.13
N ILE A 546 0.66 -13.72 -9.08
CA ILE A 546 1.33 -15.02 -9.22
C ILE A 546 0.32 -16.14 -9.53
N CYS A 547 -0.86 -16.14 -8.91
CA CYS A 547 -1.87 -17.15 -9.18
C CYS A 547 -2.45 -17.02 -10.58
N LEU A 548 -2.60 -15.80 -11.11
CA LEU A 548 -2.95 -15.57 -12.51
C LEU A 548 -1.96 -16.26 -13.46
N VAL A 549 -0.65 -16.12 -13.24
CA VAL A 549 0.38 -16.76 -14.08
C VAL A 549 0.46 -18.27 -13.87
N THR A 550 0.26 -18.74 -12.63
CA THR A 550 0.50 -20.13 -12.24
C THR A 550 -0.74 -21.02 -12.26
N ALA A 551 -1.92 -20.46 -12.48
CA ALA A 551 -3.21 -21.18 -12.57
C ALA A 551 -3.09 -22.47 -13.38
N VAL A 552 -2.54 -22.35 -14.60
CA VAL A 552 -2.37 -23.44 -15.57
C VAL A 552 -1.53 -24.62 -15.06
N LEU A 553 -0.73 -24.46 -14.00
CA LEU A 553 0.09 -25.55 -13.45
C LEU A 553 -0.71 -26.57 -12.63
N TYR A 554 -1.91 -26.18 -12.18
CA TYR A 554 -2.76 -27.00 -11.32
C TYR A 554 -4.20 -27.08 -11.82
N LEU A 555 -4.44 -26.75 -13.09
CA LEU A 555 -5.68 -27.09 -13.81
C LEU A 555 -5.73 -28.57 -14.18
#